data_AF-A0A950VA69-F1
#
_entry.id   AF-A0A950VA69-F1
#
_cell.length_a   1.000
_cell.length_b   1.000
_cell.length_c   1.000
_cell.angle_alpha   90.00
_cell.angle_beta   90.00
_cell.angle_gamma   90.00
#
_symmetry.space_group_name_H-M   'P 1'
#
loop_
_entity.id
_entity.type
_entity.pdbx_description
1 polymer ?
#
loop_
_entity_poly.entity_id
_entity_poly.type
_entity_poly.pdbx_seq_one_letter_code
_entity_poly.pdbx_strand_id
1 'polypeptide(L)'
;MLCATISFGFSGLSFAAASGADTFKAKCAACHGPDGSGNTPMGQKMKVRDLRSPEVQKQTDDELAEIITNGKPPMPAYGKSLSAADIRQVVAYLRSIAGKS
;
A
#
# COMPACT_ATOMS: atom_id res chain seq x y z
N MET A 1 -14.85 13.01 -53.72
CA MET A 1 -15.80 12.40 -52.75
C MET A 1 -14.99 11.42 -51.92
N LEU A 2 -14.36 11.93 -50.85
CA LEU A 2 -13.42 11.22 -49.98
C LEU A 2 -14.20 10.69 -48.77
N CYS A 3 -14.31 9.36 -48.62
CA CYS A 3 -14.74 8.75 -47.36
C CYS A 3 -13.58 7.90 -46.84
N ALA A 4 -12.66 8.56 -46.12
CA ALA A 4 -11.69 7.87 -45.29
C ALA A 4 -12.40 7.44 -43.99
N THR A 5 -12.67 6.15 -43.84
CA THR A 5 -13.15 5.56 -42.59
C THR A 5 -12.01 5.54 -41.58
N ILE A 6 -12.04 6.48 -40.64
CA ILE A 6 -11.12 6.49 -39.50
C ILE A 6 -11.58 5.41 -38.53
N SER A 7 -10.89 4.28 -38.52
CA SER A 7 -10.97 3.29 -37.46
C SER A 7 -10.37 3.89 -36.19
N PHE A 8 -11.21 4.44 -35.30
CA PHE A 8 -10.80 4.72 -33.93
C PHE A 8 -10.66 3.39 -33.19
N GLY A 9 -9.46 2.82 -33.24
CA GLY A 9 -9.03 1.79 -32.30
C GLY A 9 -8.97 2.42 -30.91
N PHE A 10 -9.96 2.14 -30.08
CA PHE A 10 -9.94 2.51 -28.67
C PHE A 10 -8.96 1.56 -27.96
N SER A 11 -7.66 1.82 -28.11
CA SER A 11 -6.62 1.18 -27.32
C SER A 11 -6.92 1.49 -25.86
N GLY A 12 -7.33 0.44 -25.13
CA GLY A 12 -7.77 0.52 -23.74
C GLY A 12 -6.77 1.30 -22.89
N LEU A 13 -7.29 2.32 -22.21
CA LEU A 13 -6.56 3.02 -21.16
C LEU A 13 -6.39 2.02 -20.00
N SER A 14 -5.31 1.23 -20.03
CA SER A 14 -4.89 0.48 -18.85
C SER A 14 -4.48 1.49 -17.80
N PHE A 15 -5.37 1.74 -16.84
CA PHE A 15 -4.98 2.31 -15.55
C PHE A 15 -4.01 1.31 -14.93
N ALA A 16 -2.71 1.59 -15.04
CA ALA A 16 -1.70 0.80 -14.35
C ALA A 16 -2.04 0.82 -12.85
N ALA A 17 -2.25 -0.36 -12.26
CA ALA A 17 -2.44 -0.47 -10.83
C ALA A 17 -1.25 0.21 -10.12
N ALA A 18 -1.52 1.10 -9.18
CA ALA A 18 -0.47 1.78 -8.44
C ALA A 18 0.39 0.72 -7.72
N SER A 19 1.71 0.89 -7.74
CA SER A 19 2.58 -0.09 -7.08
C SER A 19 2.33 -0.11 -5.57
N GLY A 20 2.67 -1.21 -4.91
CA GLY A 20 2.58 -1.31 -3.45
C GLY A 20 3.40 -0.24 -2.74
N ALA A 21 4.55 0.12 -3.30
CA ALA A 21 5.41 1.19 -2.80
C ALA A 21 4.74 2.57 -2.92
N ASP A 22 4.11 2.87 -4.05
CA ASP A 22 3.44 4.15 -4.27
C ASP A 22 2.19 4.28 -3.39
N THR A 23 1.42 3.20 -3.26
CA THR A 23 0.27 3.14 -2.37
C THR A 23 0.69 3.34 -0.92
N PHE A 24 1.76 2.67 -0.48
CA PHE A 24 2.30 2.84 0.87
C PHE A 24 2.79 4.27 1.12
N LYS A 25 3.54 4.87 0.18
CA LYS A 25 4.00 6.26 0.27
C LYS A 25 2.82 7.23 0.36
N ALA A 26 1.78 7.04 -0.44
CA ALA A 26 0.64 7.93 -0.51
C ALA A 26 -0.30 7.82 0.71
N LYS A 27 -0.44 6.64 1.31
CA LYS A 27 -1.49 6.34 2.30
C LYS A 27 -0.98 5.96 3.69
N CYS A 28 0.24 5.46 3.81
CA CYS A 28 0.77 4.84 5.04
C CYS A 28 1.96 5.60 5.62
N ALA A 29 2.82 6.17 4.76
CA ALA A 29 4.10 6.76 5.16
C ALA A 29 3.98 7.96 6.11
N ALA A 30 2.83 8.66 6.14
CA ALA A 30 2.60 9.76 7.08
C ALA A 30 2.71 9.33 8.55
N CYS A 31 2.33 8.08 8.86
CA CYS A 31 2.44 7.50 10.21
C CYS A 31 3.61 6.51 10.29
N HIS A 32 3.76 5.66 9.28
CA HIS A 32 4.73 4.56 9.29
C HIS A 32 6.13 4.94 8.78
N GLY A 33 6.33 6.17 8.30
CA GLY A 33 7.56 6.58 7.63
C GLY A 33 7.65 6.00 6.21
N PRO A 34 8.37 6.66 5.28
CA PRO A 34 8.54 6.15 3.92
C PRO A 34 9.36 4.84 3.87
N ASP A 35 10.19 4.62 4.88
CA ASP A 35 11.01 3.44 5.10
C ASP A 35 10.30 2.34 5.91
N GLY A 36 9.14 2.63 6.51
CA GLY A 36 8.40 1.71 7.38
C GLY A 36 8.90 1.66 8.82
N SER A 37 9.84 2.51 9.23
CA SER A 37 10.41 2.49 10.59
C SER A 37 9.45 2.98 11.68
N GLY A 38 8.40 3.72 11.30
CA GLY A 38 7.53 4.42 12.26
C GLY A 38 8.17 5.65 12.90
N ASN A 39 9.39 6.03 12.50
CA ASN A 39 10.14 7.18 13.03
C ASN A 39 9.64 8.52 12.47
N THR A 40 8.35 8.76 12.57
CA THR A 40 7.71 10.04 12.26
C THR A 40 7.16 10.68 13.54
N PRO A 41 6.97 12.01 13.60
CA PRO A 41 6.35 12.65 14.76
C PRO A 41 4.97 12.06 15.10
N MET A 42 4.20 11.64 14.08
CA MET A 42 2.90 11.01 14.27
C MET A 42 3.03 9.54 14.70
N GLY A 43 3.96 8.79 14.08
CA GLY A 43 4.26 7.41 14.42
C GLY A 43 4.71 7.24 15.87
N GLN A 44 5.56 8.15 16.36
CA GLN A 44 5.99 8.17 17.76
C GLN A 44 4.83 8.49 18.72
N LYS A 45 3.99 9.49 18.40
CA LYS A 45 2.79 9.83 19.21
C LYS A 45 1.80 8.67 19.30
N MET A 46 1.60 7.96 18.18
CA MET A 46 0.67 6.84 18.08
C MET A 46 1.29 5.49 18.46
N LYS A 47 2.58 5.47 18.84
CA LYS A 47 3.35 4.26 19.17
C LYS A 47 3.27 3.19 18.08
N VAL A 48 3.40 3.63 16.83
CA VAL A 48 3.44 2.75 15.66
C VAL A 48 4.65 1.81 15.76
N ARG A 49 4.45 0.54 15.43
CA ARG A 49 5.52 -0.46 15.40
C ARG A 49 6.41 -0.24 14.18
N ASP A 50 7.71 -0.51 14.32
CA ASP A 50 8.60 -0.62 13.17
C ASP A 50 8.14 -1.79 12.29
N LEU A 51 7.69 -1.51 11.07
CA LEU A 51 7.17 -2.52 10.15
C LEU A 51 8.27 -3.46 9.64
N ARG A 52 9.53 -3.07 9.80
CA ARG A 52 10.72 -3.84 9.38
C ARG A 52 11.12 -4.84 10.46
N SER A 53 10.57 -4.69 11.68
CA SER A 53 10.90 -5.52 12.84
C SER A 53 10.50 -7.00 12.65
N PRO A 54 11.27 -7.95 13.19
CA PRO A 54 10.92 -9.37 13.14
C PRO A 54 9.54 -9.65 13.72
N GLU A 55 9.10 -8.90 14.72
CA GLU A 55 7.80 -9.12 15.36
C GLU A 55 6.62 -8.73 14.46
N VAL A 56 6.79 -7.77 13.52
CA VAL A 56 5.78 -7.49 12.49
C VAL A 56 5.92 -8.50 11.35
N GLN A 57 7.15 -8.82 10.95
CA GLN A 57 7.42 -9.69 9.81
C GLN A 57 7.10 -11.17 10.06
N LYS A 58 6.96 -11.60 11.32
CA LYS A 58 6.44 -12.93 11.67
C LYS A 58 4.96 -13.13 11.34
N GLN A 59 4.19 -12.05 11.21
CA GLN A 59 2.78 -12.13 10.82
C GLN A 59 2.69 -12.65 9.38
N THR A 60 1.63 -13.38 9.06
CA THR A 60 1.36 -13.86 7.70
C THR A 60 0.91 -12.72 6.79
N ASP A 61 0.98 -12.93 5.47
CA ASP A 61 0.51 -11.93 4.50
C ASP A 61 -0.99 -11.64 4.65
N ASP A 62 -1.78 -12.66 5.00
CA ASP A 62 -3.22 -12.51 5.22
C ASP A 62 -3.51 -11.73 6.51
N GLU A 63 -2.76 -11.96 7.60
CA GLU A 63 -2.89 -11.17 8.83
C GLU A 63 -2.54 -9.69 8.58
N LEU A 64 -1.49 -9.42 7.82
CA LEU A 64 -1.13 -8.05 7.45
C LEU A 64 -2.20 -7.41 6.56
N ALA A 65 -2.71 -8.15 5.57
CA ALA A 65 -3.79 -7.69 4.70
C ALA A 65 -5.08 -7.42 5.49
N GLU A 66 -5.42 -8.26 6.46
CA GLU A 66 -6.58 -8.09 7.33
C GLU A 66 -6.46 -6.82 8.18
N ILE A 67 -5.29 -6.57 8.77
CA ILE A 67 -5.02 -5.34 9.53
C ILE A 67 -5.16 -4.10 8.64
N ILE A 68 -4.67 -4.13 7.40
CA ILE A 68 -4.83 -3.01 6.46
C ILE A 68 -6.30 -2.84 6.07
N THR A 69 -7.00 -3.95 5.83
CA THR A 69 -8.41 -3.96 5.42
C THR A 69 -9.31 -3.38 6.51
N ASN A 70 -9.20 -3.89 7.73
CA ASN A 70 -10.08 -3.57 8.85
C ASN A 70 -9.57 -2.42 9.72
N GLY A 71 -8.30 -2.05 9.58
CA GLY A 71 -7.65 -1.11 10.48
C GLY A 71 -7.39 -1.71 11.86
N LYS A 72 -6.65 -0.98 12.69
CA LYS A 72 -6.43 -1.30 14.10
C LYS A 72 -6.23 0.00 14.86
N PRO A 73 -7.14 0.42 15.76
CA PRO A 73 -7.05 1.72 16.42
C PRO A 73 -5.63 1.98 16.97
N PRO A 74 -5.00 3.14 16.63
CA PRO A 74 -5.56 4.30 15.93
C PRO A 74 -5.49 4.26 14.39
N MET A 75 -4.95 3.21 13.77
CA MET A 75 -4.87 3.06 12.32
C MET A 75 -6.28 2.87 11.71
N PRO A 76 -6.68 3.69 10.70
CA PRO A 76 -7.98 3.57 10.05
C PRO A 76 -8.06 2.32 9.17
N ALA A 77 -9.29 1.91 8.85
CA ALA A 77 -9.56 0.84 7.89
C ALA A 77 -9.36 1.33 6.45
N TYR A 78 -8.67 0.55 5.62
CA TYR A 78 -8.47 0.88 4.20
C TYR A 78 -9.27 0.00 3.22
N GLY A 79 -10.01 -1.01 3.71
CA GLY A 79 -10.77 -1.94 2.85
C GLY A 79 -11.86 -1.28 1.99
N LYS A 80 -12.29 -0.06 2.32
CA LYS A 80 -13.21 0.74 1.49
C LYS A 80 -12.51 1.66 0.48
N SER A 81 -11.21 1.88 0.66
CA SER A 81 -10.41 2.86 -0.09
C SER A 81 -9.39 2.19 -1.03
N LEU A 82 -9.03 0.94 -0.75
CA LEU A 82 -8.07 0.15 -1.52
C LEU A 82 -8.74 -1.16 -1.95
N SER A 83 -8.45 -1.61 -3.17
CA SER A 83 -8.87 -2.94 -3.60
C SER A 83 -8.05 -4.01 -2.88
N ALA A 84 -8.55 -5.24 -2.84
CA ALA A 84 -7.80 -6.38 -2.31
C ALA A 84 -6.44 -6.56 -3.02
N ALA A 85 -6.37 -6.24 -4.32
CA ALA A 85 -5.13 -6.28 -5.09
C ALA A 85 -4.14 -5.21 -4.61
N ASP A 86 -4.59 -3.97 -4.38
CA ASP A 86 -3.73 -2.89 -3.86
C ASP A 86 -3.19 -3.23 -2.47
N ILE A 87 -4.04 -3.80 -1.60
CA ILE A 87 -3.64 -4.23 -0.25
C ILE A 87 -2.56 -5.31 -0.35
N ARG A 88 -2.73 -6.29 -1.24
CA ARG A 88 -1.72 -7.33 -1.48
C ARG A 88 -0.41 -6.75 -2.01
N GLN A 89 -0.47 -5.76 -2.88
CA GLN A 89 0.72 -5.04 -3.35
C GLN A 89 1.43 -4.29 -2.20
N VAL A 90 0.67 -3.65 -1.31
CA VAL A 90 1.23 -3.01 -0.11
C VAL A 90 1.91 -4.05 0.79
N VAL A 91 1.29 -5.20 1.03
CA VAL A 91 1.90 -6.29 1.82
C VAL A 91 3.19 -6.77 1.16
N ALA A 92 3.21 -6.96 -0.16
CA ALA A 92 4.43 -7.32 -0.89
C ALA A 92 5.54 -6.26 -0.71
N TYR A 93 5.18 -4.98 -0.72
CA TYR A 93 6.12 -3.91 -0.38
C TYR A 93 6.64 -4.00 1.06
N LEU A 94 5.77 -4.29 2.05
CA LEU A 94 6.18 -4.49 3.44
C LEU A 94 7.21 -5.62 3.59
N ARG A 95 7.08 -6.69 2.80
CA ARG A 95 8.10 -7.77 2.74
C ARG A 95 9.42 -7.29 2.15
N SER A 96 9.36 -6.43 1.14
CA SER A 96 10.57 -5.91 0.48
C SER A 96 11.40 -4.97 1.37
N ILE A 97 10.81 -4.41 2.42
CA ILE A 97 11.49 -3.52 3.39
C ILE A 97 11.86 -4.23 4.71
N ALA A 98 11.49 -5.50 4.87
CA ALA A 98 11.80 -6.31 6.03
C ALA A 98 13.31 -6.33 6.31
N GLY A 99 13.72 -6.12 7.58
CA GLY A 99 15.11 -6.22 8.01
C GLY A 99 16.05 -5.13 7.50
N LYS A 100 15.57 -4.14 6.74
CA LYS A 100 16.37 -2.97 6.36
C LYS A 100 16.39 -2.03 7.56
N SER A 101 17.48 -1.95 8.32
CA SER A 101 17.59 -1.11 9.54
C SER A 101 18.21 0.24 9.25
#